data_AF-A0A1J3DL47-F1
#
_entry.id   AF-A0A1J3DL47-F1
#
_cell.length_a   1.000
_cell.length_b   1.000
_cell.length_c   1.000
_cell.angle_alpha   90.00
_cell.angle_beta   90.00
_cell.angle_gamma   90.00
#
_symmetry.space_group_name_H-M   'P 1'
#
loop_
_entity.id
_entity.type
_entity.pdbx_description
1 polymer ?
#
loop_
_entity_poly.entity_id
_entity_poly.type
_entity_poly.pdbx_seq_one_letter_code
_entity_poly.pdbx_strand_id
1 'polypeptide(L)'
;PEAIKKISKVLTNLEDLPGFLQNHFVGLLNSIDRKMLHADDIFLQKQALERIKLLIEMMGHYLSTYVPKLMVLLMHAIDKDALQSEG
;
A
#
# COMPACT_ATOMS: atom_id res chain seq x y z
N PRO A 1 -9.25 15.96 10.94
CA PRO A 1 -8.34 14.80 11.12
C PRO A 1 -6.90 15.16 10.71
N GLU A 2 -5.92 14.99 11.61
CA GLU A 2 -4.51 15.35 11.38
C GLU A 2 -3.89 14.68 10.15
N ALA A 3 -4.37 13.48 9.78
CA ALA A 3 -3.98 12.78 8.56
C ALA A 3 -4.24 13.61 7.29
N ILE A 4 -5.39 14.29 7.20
CA ILE A 4 -5.71 15.14 6.03
C ILE A 4 -4.80 16.38 5.98
N LYS A 5 -4.43 16.94 7.14
CA LYS A 5 -3.48 18.06 7.23
C LYS A 5 -2.07 17.67 6.77
N LYS A 6 -1.58 16.50 7.17
CA LYS A 6 -0.27 16.01 6.72
C LYS A 6 -0.28 15.66 5.22
N ILE A 7 -1.34 15.05 4.71
CA ILE A 7 -1.51 14.78 3.27
C ILE A 7 -1.51 16.10 2.48
N SER A 8 -2.21 17.13 2.95
CA SER A 8 -2.22 18.46 2.32
C SER A 8 -0.82 19.09 2.30
N LYS A 9 -0.02 18.94 3.37
CA LYS A 9 1.34 19.49 3.44
C LYS A 9 2.30 18.83 2.47
N VAL A 10 2.22 17.51 2.38
CA VAL A 10 3.00 16.71 1.44
C VAL A 10 2.65 17.06 -0.02
N LEU A 11 1.36 17.24 -0.33
CA LEU A 11 0.90 17.68 -1.66
C LEU A 11 1.34 19.12 -2.01
N THR A 12 1.54 19.97 -1.02
CA THR A 12 2.11 21.33 -1.19
C THR A 12 3.65 21.37 -1.21
N ASN A 13 4.35 20.23 -1.28
CA ASN A 13 5.82 20.14 -1.21
C ASN A 13 6.43 20.73 0.08
N LEU A 14 5.66 20.80 1.18
CA LEU A 14 6.15 21.33 2.46
C LEU A 14 6.82 20.27 3.35
N GLU A 15 6.60 18.98 3.06
CA GLU A 15 7.21 17.84 3.76
C GLU A 15 7.60 16.75 2.75
N ASP A 16 8.68 16.04 3.05
CA ASP A 16 9.18 14.91 2.26
C ASP A 16 8.14 13.78 2.25
N LEU A 17 7.50 13.53 1.11
CA LEU A 17 6.49 12.48 0.91
C LEU A 17 6.98 11.09 1.40
N PRO A 18 8.21 10.65 1.05
CA PRO A 18 8.77 9.40 1.57
C PRO A 18 8.88 9.38 3.11
N GLY A 19 9.33 10.46 3.73
CA GLY A 19 9.44 10.58 5.19
C GLY A 19 8.09 10.53 5.91
N PHE A 20 7.05 11.15 5.32
CA PHE A 20 5.68 11.02 5.81
C PHE A 20 5.18 9.57 5.67
N LEU A 21 5.39 8.97 4.50
CA LEU A 21 4.99 7.59 4.25
C LEU A 21 5.68 6.64 5.21
N GLN A 22 6.96 6.80 5.53
CA GLN A 22 7.66 5.94 6.49
C GLN A 22 6.91 5.79 7.83
N ASN A 23 6.31 6.87 8.32
CA ASN A 23 5.56 6.86 9.58
C ASN A 23 4.14 6.31 9.47
N HIS A 24 3.58 6.26 8.26
CA HIS A 24 2.17 5.91 8.03
C HIS A 24 1.96 4.67 7.15
N PHE A 25 3.00 4.16 6.51
CA PHE A 25 2.95 3.10 5.50
C PHE A 25 2.37 1.82 6.05
N VAL A 26 2.81 1.39 7.23
CA VAL A 26 2.31 0.19 7.90
C VAL A 26 0.81 0.29 8.17
N GLY A 27 0.31 1.47 8.52
CA GLY A 27 -1.10 1.73 8.77
C GLY A 27 -1.94 1.78 7.50
N LEU A 28 -1.43 2.41 6.44
CA LEU A 28 -2.05 2.43 5.12
C LEU A 28 -2.13 1.03 4.53
N LEU A 29 -1.03 0.28 4.61
CA LEU A 29 -0.92 -1.09 4.12
C LEU A 29 -1.89 -2.03 4.86
N ASN A 30 -1.97 -1.93 6.20
CA ASN A 30 -2.96 -2.68 6.98
C ASN A 30 -4.41 -2.31 6.64
N SER A 31 -4.67 -1.04 6.36
CA SER A 31 -6.00 -0.61 5.96
C SER A 31 -6.38 -1.16 4.58
N ILE A 32 -5.43 -1.27 3.65
CA ILE A 32 -5.65 -1.86 2.33
C ILE A 32 -5.86 -3.37 2.48
N ASP A 33 -4.98 -4.04 3.22
CA ASP A 33 -5.05 -5.48 3.49
C ASP A 33 -6.41 -5.89 4.05
N ARG A 34 -6.83 -5.24 5.14
CA ARG A 34 -8.05 -5.61 5.86
C ARG A 34 -9.34 -5.20 5.15
N LYS A 35 -9.33 -4.11 4.36
CA LYS A 35 -10.55 -3.60 3.72
C LYS A 35 -10.73 -4.04 2.27
N MET A 36 -9.65 -4.40 1.57
CA MET A 36 -9.71 -4.67 0.13
C MET A 36 -9.15 -6.04 -0.23
N LEU A 37 -8.05 -6.45 0.40
CA LEU A 37 -7.36 -7.71 0.08
C LEU A 37 -8.06 -8.95 0.68
N HIS A 38 -8.75 -8.76 1.80
CA HIS A 38 -9.65 -9.72 2.43
C HIS A 38 -11.14 -9.52 2.05
N ALA A 39 -11.47 -8.58 1.17
CA ALA A 39 -12.84 -8.44 0.68
C ALA A 39 -13.21 -9.62 -0.23
N ASP A 40 -14.47 -10.04 -0.27
CA ASP A 40 -14.95 -11.09 -1.19
C ASP A 40 -14.98 -10.63 -2.67
N ASP A 41 -14.82 -9.33 -2.90
CA ASP A 41 -14.84 -8.73 -4.24
C ASP A 41 -13.45 -8.72 -4.89
N ILE A 42 -13.30 -9.47 -5.99
CA ILE A 42 -12.07 -9.57 -6.78
C ILE A 42 -11.64 -8.21 -7.34
N PHE A 43 -12.58 -7.32 -7.68
CA PHE A 43 -12.25 -5.97 -8.17
C PHE A 43 -11.62 -5.12 -7.07
N LEU A 44 -12.10 -5.24 -5.83
CA LEU A 44 -11.49 -4.58 -4.68
C LEU A 44 -10.10 -5.15 -4.38
N GLN A 45 -9.93 -6.48 -4.47
CA GLN A 45 -8.63 -7.12 -4.29
C GLN A 45 -7.61 -6.68 -5.36
N LYS A 46 -8.02 -6.55 -6.64
CA LYS A 46 -7.16 -6.00 -7.71
C LYS A 46 -6.80 -4.53 -7.46
N GLN A 47 -7.75 -3.70 -7.04
CA GLN A 47 -7.46 -2.33 -6.61
C GLN A 47 -6.51 -2.28 -5.41
N ALA A 48 -6.59 -3.24 -4.49
CA ALA A 48 -5.67 -3.34 -3.36
C ALA A 48 -4.23 -3.47 -3.86
N LEU A 49 -3.99 -4.36 -4.82
CA LEU A 49 -2.68 -4.59 -5.44
C LEU A 49 -2.15 -3.35 -6.16
N GLU A 50 -2.99 -2.66 -6.95
CA GLU A 50 -2.59 -1.41 -7.61
C GLU A 50 -2.20 -0.33 -6.61
N ARG A 51 -2.96 -0.19 -5.52
CA ARG A 51 -2.65 0.77 -4.45
C ARG A 51 -1.38 0.41 -3.69
N ILE A 52 -1.12 -0.87 -3.47
CA ILE A 52 0.15 -1.36 -2.88
C ILE A 52 1.31 -1.03 -3.82
N LYS A 53 1.16 -1.25 -5.14
CA LYS A 53 2.18 -0.87 -6.13
C LYS A 53 2.47 0.63 -6.10
N LEU A 54 1.45 1.48 -6.08
CA LEU A 54 1.60 2.93 -6.01
C LEU A 54 2.32 3.38 -4.73
N LEU A 55 1.99 2.73 -3.60
CA LEU A 55 2.65 2.97 -2.30
C LEU A 55 4.13 2.57 -2.32
N ILE A 56 4.46 1.46 -2.99
CA ILE A 56 5.84 1.01 -3.20
C ILE A 56 6.62 2.04 -4.02
N GLU A 57 6.06 2.50 -5.14
CA GLU A 57 6.67 3.51 -6.01
C GLU A 57 6.92 4.83 -5.27
N MET A 58 5.97 5.27 -4.42
CA MET A 58 6.12 6.49 -3.62
C MET A 58 7.13 6.37 -2.47
N MET A 59 7.42 5.15 -1.98
CA MET A 59 8.41 4.95 -0.92
C MET A 59 9.85 4.93 -1.41
N GLY A 60 10.08 4.57 -2.68
CA GLY A 60 11.42 4.50 -3.26
C GLY A 60 12.39 3.66 -2.42
N HIS A 61 13.51 4.25 -2.02
CA HIS A 61 14.60 3.58 -1.27
C HIS A 61 14.24 3.21 0.17
N TYR A 62 13.16 3.76 0.75
CA TYR A 62 12.70 3.42 2.11
C TYR A 62 11.93 2.10 2.19
N LEU A 63 11.72 1.43 1.05
CA LEU A 63 10.98 0.17 0.98
C LEU A 63 11.69 -0.99 1.69
N SER A 64 13.02 -0.94 1.80
CA SER A 64 13.85 -2.03 2.35
C SER A 64 13.38 -2.48 3.74
N THR A 65 12.88 -1.55 4.55
CA THR A 65 12.39 -1.81 5.91
C THR A 65 11.02 -2.52 5.93
N TYR A 66 10.29 -2.52 4.82
CA TYR A 66 8.94 -3.06 4.71
C TYR A 66 8.83 -4.28 3.78
N VAL A 67 9.93 -4.71 3.17
CA VAL A 67 10.00 -5.89 2.28
C VAL A 67 9.34 -7.14 2.89
N PRO A 68 9.60 -7.52 4.16
CA PRO A 68 9.00 -8.73 4.73
C PRO A 68 7.47 -8.67 4.76
N LYS A 69 6.90 -7.49 5.05
CA LYS A 69 5.45 -7.31 5.12
C LYS A 69 4.81 -7.29 3.73
N LEU A 70 5.49 -6.71 2.75
CA LEU A 70 5.06 -6.74 1.35
C LEU A 70 5.07 -8.17 0.79
N MET A 71 6.11 -8.95 1.11
CA MET A 71 6.18 -10.36 0.70
C MET A 71 5.01 -11.16 1.23
N VAL A 72 4.60 -10.98 2.49
CA VAL A 72 3.44 -11.70 3.07
C VAL A 72 2.15 -11.35 2.32
N LEU A 73 1.91 -10.07 2.02
CA LEU A 73 0.71 -9.64 1.30
C LEU A 73 0.68 -10.12 -0.15
N LEU A 74 1.83 -10.09 -0.82
CA LEU A 74 1.98 -10.57 -2.18
C LEU A 74 1.83 -12.09 -2.25
N MET A 75 2.37 -12.83 -1.28
CA MET A 75 2.23 -14.28 -1.20
C MET A 75 0.75 -14.67 -1.05
N HIS A 76 0.01 -13.96 -0.20
CA HIS A 76 -1.43 -14.17 -0.04
C HIS A 76 -2.23 -13.82 -1.31
N ALA A 77 -1.78 -12.81 -2.06
CA ALA A 77 -2.39 -12.46 -3.34
C ALA A 77 -2.08 -13.49 -4.44
N ILE A 78 -0.86 -14.04 -4.47
CA ILE A 78 -0.44 -15.06 -5.43
C ILE A 78 -1.16 -16.38 -5.18
N ASP A 79 -1.41 -16.77 -3.93
CA ASP A 79 -2.18 -17.97 -3.59
C ASP A 79 -3.65 -17.90 -4.03
N LYS A 80 -4.16 -16.71 -4.37
CA LYS A 80 -5.50 -16.54 -4.94
C LYS A 80 -5.42 -16.58 -6.47
N ASP A 81 -5.83 -17.69 -7.07
CA ASP A 81 -5.93 -17.87 -8.53
C ASP A 81 -6.64 -16.71 -9.25
N ALA A 82 -7.66 -16.10 -8.62
CA ALA A 82 -8.40 -14.96 -9.19
C ALA A 82 -7.60 -13.64 -9.29
N LEU A 83 -6.49 -13.53 -8.55
CA LEU A 83 -5.60 -12.37 -8.52
C LEU A 83 -4.30 -12.58 -9.29
N GLN A 84 -4.00 -13.82 -9.67
CA GLN A 84 -3.02 -14.09 -10.70
C GLN A 84 -3.60 -13.55 -12.02
N SER A 85 -3.22 -12.32 -12.39
CA SER A 85 -3.43 -11.87 -13.77
C SER A 85 -2.65 -12.82 -14.66
N GLU A 86 -3.30 -13.35 -15.70
CA GLU A 86 -2.69 -14.22 -16.70
C GLU A 86 -1.30 -13.66 -17.08
N GLY A 87 -0.28 -14.50 -16.87
CA GLY A 87 1.11 -14.19 -17.19
C GLY A 87 1.36 -14.09 -18.69
#